data_AF-A0A8S9K4V9-F1
#
_entry.id   AF-A0A8S9K4V9-F1
#
_cell.length_a   1.000
_cell.length_b   1.000
_cell.length_c   1.000
_cell.angle_alpha   90.00
_cell.angle_beta   90.00
_cell.angle_gamma   90.00
#
_symmetry.space_group_name_H-M   'P 1'
#
loop_
_entity.id
_entity.type
_entity.pdbx_description
1 polymer ?
#
loop_
_entity_poly.entity_id
_entity_poly.type
_entity_poly.pdbx_seq_one_letter_code
_entity_poly.pdbx_strand_id
1 'polypeptide(L)'
;MYNRDEQVIANSVAKLNSAEVLELLNSLLPILQSRGAVLACAVPWIKCLLLTHSSGIMSQESSLLALNSMYQLIESRVSTLHTAVEVSSCLDLIVDDLDEEEEEEEDAGPVIYEDKDRDEEEGGGTEEAMETDEEADESADGVNHFEDFDDMSD
;
A
#
# COMPACT_ATOMS: atom_id res chain seq x y z
N MET A 1 2.46 26.94 9.72
CA MET A 1 1.53 26.29 8.76
C MET A 1 0.86 25.06 9.36
N TYR A 2 0.22 25.17 10.53
CA TYR A 2 -0.52 24.03 11.13
C TYR A 2 -2.03 24.12 10.90
N ASN A 3 -2.51 25.28 10.45
CA ASN A 3 -3.92 25.45 10.10
C ASN A 3 -4.21 24.69 8.80
N ARG A 4 -5.29 23.89 8.81
CA ARG A 4 -5.80 23.12 7.67
C ARG A 4 -7.17 23.62 7.17
N ASP A 5 -7.70 24.71 7.76
CA ASP A 5 -8.93 25.34 7.32
C ASP A 5 -8.73 25.95 5.93
N GLU A 6 -9.44 25.40 4.95
CA GLU A 6 -9.29 25.78 3.54
C GLU A 6 -9.60 27.26 3.29
N GLN A 7 -10.59 27.81 4.00
CA GLN A 7 -11.01 29.20 3.84
C GLN A 7 -9.95 30.16 4.39
N VAL A 8 -9.35 29.82 5.54
CA VAL A 8 -8.24 30.60 6.11
C VAL A 8 -7.01 30.55 5.21
N ILE A 9 -6.69 29.37 4.67
CA ILE A 9 -5.56 29.21 3.75
C ILE A 9 -5.78 30.04 2.48
N ALA A 10 -6.95 29.90 1.83
CA ALA A 10 -7.28 30.64 0.61
C ALA A 10 -7.22 32.16 0.82
N ASN A 11 -7.82 32.65 1.91
CA ASN A 11 -7.80 34.07 2.25
C ASN A 11 -6.38 34.60 2.56
N SER A 12 -5.51 33.75 3.11
CA SER A 12 -4.13 34.11 3.41
C SER A 12 -3.29 34.16 2.14
N VAL A 13 -3.37 33.11 1.31
CA VAL A 13 -2.63 32.99 0.04
C VAL A 13 -3.04 34.09 -0.94
N ALA A 14 -4.33 34.45 -1.01
CA ALA A 14 -4.82 35.50 -1.91
C ALA A 14 -4.26 36.90 -1.62
N LYS A 15 -3.76 37.14 -0.40
CA LYS A 15 -3.22 38.45 0.02
C LYS A 15 -1.72 38.58 -0.22
N LEU A 16 -1.05 37.50 -0.61
CA LEU A 16 0.40 37.51 -0.82
C LEU A 16 0.76 38.30 -2.07
N ASN A 17 1.84 39.09 -1.96
CA ASN A 17 2.47 39.71 -3.11
C ASN A 17 3.46 38.74 -3.80
N SER A 18 3.97 39.12 -4.98
CA SER A 18 4.82 38.24 -5.78
C SER A 18 6.12 37.80 -5.10
N ALA A 19 6.72 38.62 -4.22
CA ALA A 19 7.92 38.23 -3.49
C ALA A 19 7.59 37.22 -2.37
N GLU A 20 6.51 37.48 -1.63
CA GLU A 20 6.03 36.58 -0.57
C GLU A 20 5.61 35.21 -1.11
N VAL A 21 5.04 35.16 -2.31
CA VAL A 21 4.69 33.89 -2.99
C VAL A 21 5.94 33.02 -3.19
N LEU A 22 7.04 33.61 -3.67
CA LEU A 22 8.28 32.87 -3.85
C LEU A 22 8.93 32.46 -2.53
N GLU A 23 8.95 33.36 -1.53
CA GLU A 23 9.45 33.02 -0.20
C GLU A 23 8.67 31.85 0.39
N LEU A 24 7.35 31.88 0.26
CA LEU A 24 6.48 30.83 0.74
C LEU A 24 6.74 29.50 0.02
N LEU A 25 6.81 29.52 -1.32
CA LEU A 25 7.11 28.35 -2.13
C LEU A 25 8.41 27.68 -1.69
N ASN A 26 9.47 28.46 -1.50
CA ASN A 26 10.77 27.97 -1.07
C ASN A 26 10.75 27.46 0.38
N SER A 27 9.98 28.10 1.27
CA SER A 27 9.82 27.64 2.66
C SER A 27 9.03 26.31 2.77
N LEU A 28 8.13 26.05 1.81
CA LEU A 28 7.32 24.83 1.74
C LEU A 28 8.11 23.63 1.22
N LEU A 29 9.15 23.85 0.41
CA LEU A 29 9.97 22.77 -0.16
C LEU A 29 10.60 21.84 0.89
N PRO A 30 11.31 22.32 1.93
CA PRO A 30 11.86 21.43 2.98
C PRO A 30 10.74 20.74 3.79
N ILE A 31 9.57 21.37 3.92
CA ILE A 31 8.42 20.75 4.57
C ILE A 31 7.87 19.61 3.69
N LEU A 32 7.85 19.78 2.37
CA LEU A 32 7.46 18.74 1.42
C LEU A 32 8.41 17.53 1.46
N GLN A 33 9.66 17.70 1.89
CA GLN A 33 10.61 16.60 2.11
C GLN A 33 10.35 15.84 3.43
N SER A 34 9.70 16.48 4.40
CA SER A 34 9.36 15.87 5.69
C SER A 34 8.26 14.80 5.58
N ARG A 35 8.01 14.04 6.65
CA ARG A 35 6.98 12.98 6.69
C ARG A 35 5.96 13.23 7.80
N GLY A 36 4.80 12.57 7.72
CA GLY A 36 3.78 12.57 8.76
C GLY A 36 2.95 13.86 8.84
N ALA A 37 2.53 14.22 10.06
CA ALA A 37 1.54 15.26 10.30
C ALA A 37 1.95 16.64 9.77
N VAL A 38 3.24 16.97 9.80
CA VAL A 38 3.78 18.25 9.32
C VAL A 38 3.54 18.41 7.83
N LEU A 39 3.89 17.39 7.04
CA LEU A 39 3.60 17.36 5.61
C LEU A 39 2.08 17.43 5.34
N ALA A 40 1.29 16.64 6.06
CA ALA A 40 -0.16 16.64 5.89
C ALA A 40 -0.78 18.03 6.18
N CYS A 41 -0.18 18.83 7.06
CA CYS A 41 -0.57 20.23 7.24
C CYS A 41 -0.14 21.13 6.08
N ALA A 42 0.98 20.85 5.41
CA ALA A 42 1.52 21.68 4.33
C ALA A 42 0.87 21.44 2.97
N VAL A 43 0.35 20.24 2.71
CA VAL A 43 -0.27 19.88 1.41
C VAL A 43 -1.38 20.88 0.98
N PRO A 44 -2.34 21.27 1.84
CA PRO A 44 -3.36 22.26 1.47
C PRO A 44 -2.77 23.64 1.14
N TRP A 45 -1.68 24.05 1.80
CA TRP A 45 -0.99 25.30 1.51
C TRP A 45 -0.28 25.27 0.16
N ILE A 46 0.42 24.18 -0.16
CA ILE A 46 1.09 23.98 -1.45
C ILE A 46 0.06 24.02 -2.58
N LYS A 47 -1.02 23.24 -2.45
CA LYS A 47 -2.10 23.21 -3.45
C LYS A 47 -2.69 24.60 -3.68
N CYS A 48 -3.05 25.31 -2.62
CA CYS A 48 -3.66 26.64 -2.75
C CYS A 48 -2.69 27.66 -3.38
N LEU A 49 -1.42 27.68 -2.94
CA LEU A 49 -0.40 28.57 -3.48
C LEU A 49 -0.22 28.38 -4.99
N LEU A 50 -0.05 27.13 -5.44
CA LEU A 50 0.16 26.79 -6.84
C LEU A 50 -1.07 27.12 -7.69
N LEU A 51 -2.29 26.85 -7.19
CA LEU A 51 -3.52 27.14 -7.93
C LEU A 51 -3.80 28.64 -8.03
N THR A 52 -3.56 29.41 -6.97
CA THR A 52 -3.87 30.84 -6.93
C THR A 52 -2.84 31.67 -7.71
N HIS A 53 -1.55 31.32 -7.65
CA HIS A 53 -0.46 32.14 -8.20
C HIS A 53 0.32 31.46 -9.34
N SER A 54 -0.27 30.48 -10.02
CA SER A 54 0.38 29.67 -11.07
C SER A 54 1.11 30.49 -12.13
N SER A 55 0.46 31.51 -12.69
CA SER A 55 1.04 32.37 -13.73
C SER A 55 2.24 33.16 -13.22
N GLY A 56 2.15 33.72 -12.01
CA GLY A 56 3.23 34.48 -11.38
C GLY A 56 4.44 33.59 -11.10
N ILE A 57 4.22 32.41 -10.52
CA ILE A 57 5.27 31.43 -10.24
C ILE A 57 5.94 31.00 -11.55
N MET A 58 5.16 30.54 -12.53
CA MET A 58 5.70 30.00 -13.80
C MET A 58 6.47 31.05 -14.61
N SER A 59 6.14 32.34 -14.47
CA SER A 59 6.86 33.43 -15.16
C SER A 59 8.25 33.70 -14.60
N GLN A 60 8.57 33.18 -13.41
CA GLN A 60 9.82 33.45 -12.72
C GLN A 60 10.77 32.25 -12.85
N GLU A 61 11.88 32.45 -13.55
CA GLU A 61 12.91 31.40 -13.76
C GLU A 61 13.46 30.84 -12.44
N SER A 62 13.54 31.67 -11.40
CA SER A 62 13.98 31.27 -10.06
C SER A 62 13.08 30.23 -9.39
N SER A 63 11.84 30.05 -9.85
CA SER A 63 10.91 29.05 -9.32
C SER A 63 11.15 27.65 -9.88
N LEU A 64 11.81 27.53 -11.04
CA LEU A 64 11.88 26.30 -11.82
C LEU A 64 12.51 25.14 -11.02
N LEU A 65 13.61 25.43 -10.32
CA LEU A 65 14.27 24.43 -9.48
C LEU A 65 13.35 23.93 -8.35
N ALA A 66 12.62 24.84 -7.69
CA ALA A 66 11.70 24.49 -6.62
C ALA A 66 10.53 23.64 -7.16
N LEU A 67 9.93 24.05 -8.28
CA LEU A 67 8.83 23.32 -8.91
C LEU A 67 9.23 21.92 -9.35
N ASN A 68 10.39 21.78 -10.02
CA ASN A 68 10.88 20.47 -10.44
C ASN A 68 11.18 19.58 -9.22
N SER A 69 11.79 20.15 -8.17
CA SER A 69 12.04 19.41 -6.92
C SER A 69 10.75 18.94 -6.27
N MET A 70 9.71 19.79 -6.23
CA MET A 70 8.41 19.43 -5.69
C MET A 70 7.74 18.32 -6.52
N TYR A 71 7.79 18.42 -7.84
CA TYR A 71 7.25 17.41 -8.75
C TYR A 71 7.92 16.04 -8.50
N GLN A 72 9.25 15.98 -8.50
CA GLN A 72 10.01 14.75 -8.29
C GLN A 72 9.72 14.13 -6.91
N LEU A 73 9.58 14.95 -5.87
CA LEU A 73 9.19 14.48 -4.53
C LEU A 73 7.78 13.89 -4.50
N ILE A 74 6.83 14.51 -5.21
CA ILE A 74 5.46 14.00 -5.32
C ILE A 74 5.46 12.67 -6.07
N GLU A 75 6.13 12.59 -7.21
CA GLU A 75 6.25 11.38 -8.02
C GLU A 75 6.85 10.22 -7.22
N SER A 76 7.99 10.46 -6.55
CA SER A 76 8.63 9.48 -5.67
C SER A 76 7.71 8.96 -4.57
N ARG A 77 6.87 9.82 -3.97
CA ARG A 77 5.92 9.40 -2.93
C ARG A 77 4.75 8.61 -3.51
N VAL A 78 4.19 9.05 -4.63
CA VAL A 78 3.08 8.36 -5.30
C VAL A 78 3.50 6.94 -5.71
N SER A 79 4.74 6.77 -6.18
CA SER A 79 5.31 5.46 -6.49
C SER A 79 5.26 4.46 -5.32
N THR A 80 5.32 4.93 -4.07
CA THR A 80 5.28 4.06 -2.88
C THR A 80 3.87 3.68 -2.41
N LEU A 81 2.81 4.29 -2.98
CA LEU A 81 1.44 4.06 -2.52
C LEU A 81 0.97 2.63 -2.78
N HIS A 82 1.37 2.02 -3.89
CA HIS A 82 1.02 0.64 -4.21
C HIS A 82 1.50 -0.32 -3.12
N THR A 83 2.81 -0.27 -2.82
CA THR A 83 3.42 -1.10 -1.77
C THR A 83 2.80 -0.82 -0.39
N ALA A 84 2.46 0.43 -0.09
CA ALA A 84 1.79 0.75 1.17
C ALA A 84 0.39 0.10 1.27
N VAL A 85 -0.35 0.05 0.16
CA VAL A 85 -1.66 -0.62 0.09
C VAL A 85 -1.52 -2.13 0.21
N GLU A 86 -0.54 -2.75 -0.47
CA GLU A 86 -0.26 -4.18 -0.35
C GLU A 86 0.05 -4.57 1.10
N VAL A 87 0.92 -3.81 1.77
CA VAL A 87 1.26 -4.05 3.17
C VAL A 87 0.05 -3.86 4.08
N SER A 88 -0.78 -2.83 3.83
CA SER A 88 -2.02 -2.63 4.59
C SER A 88 -2.96 -3.82 4.45
N SER A 89 -3.17 -4.31 3.22
CA SER A 89 -4.06 -5.44 2.97
C SER A 89 -3.54 -6.73 3.61
N CYS A 90 -2.24 -7.00 3.58
CA CYS A 90 -1.66 -8.14 4.29
C CYS A 90 -1.82 -8.02 5.80
N LEU A 91 -1.71 -6.80 6.34
CA LEU A 91 -1.94 -6.56 7.76
C LEU A 91 -3.40 -6.79 8.13
N ASP A 92 -4.34 -6.32 7.32
CA ASP A 92 -5.78 -6.52 7.55
C ASP A 92 -6.11 -8.02 7.64
N LEU A 93 -5.55 -8.86 6.75
CA LEU A 93 -5.73 -10.33 6.81
C LEU A 93 -5.20 -10.93 8.11
N ILE A 94 -4.02 -10.51 8.57
CA ILE A 94 -3.44 -11.03 9.81
C ILE A 94 -4.26 -10.60 11.03
N VAL A 95 -4.82 -9.37 11.01
CA VAL A 95 -5.68 -8.89 12.09
C VAL A 95 -7.00 -9.65 12.12
N ASP A 96 -7.61 -9.91 10.96
CA ASP A 96 -8.83 -10.71 10.84
C ASP A 96 -8.60 -12.15 11.37
N ASP A 97 -7.49 -12.80 10.99
CA ASP A 97 -7.13 -14.15 11.49
C ASP A 97 -6.99 -14.19 13.03
N LEU A 98 -6.42 -13.14 13.66
CA LEU A 98 -6.27 -13.05 15.11
C LEU A 98 -7.61 -12.87 15.85
N ASP A 99 -8.55 -12.15 15.25
CA ASP A 99 -9.89 -11.96 15.81
C ASP A 99 -10.70 -13.26 15.76
N GLU A 100 -10.49 -14.12 14.75
CA GLU A 100 -11.15 -15.44 14.63
C GLU A 100 -10.61 -16.47 15.65
N GLU A 101 -9.30 -16.48 15.93
CA GLU A 101 -8.69 -17.38 16.93
C GLU A 101 -9.21 -17.11 18.37
N GLU A 102 -9.55 -15.86 18.70
CA GLU A 102 -10.12 -15.52 20.02
C GLU A 102 -11.57 -16.04 20.20
N GLU A 103 -12.35 -16.16 19.12
CA GLU A 103 -13.72 -16.71 19.17
C GLU A 103 -13.74 -18.25 19.28
N GLU A 104 -12.75 -18.95 18.70
CA GLU A 104 -12.67 -20.42 18.77
C GLU A 104 -12.22 -20.94 20.15
N GLU A 105 -11.39 -20.18 20.89
CA GLU A 105 -10.91 -20.56 22.22
C GLU A 105 -11.98 -20.42 23.34
N GLU A 106 -13.03 -19.62 23.16
CA GLU A 106 -14.13 -19.48 24.16
C GLU A 106 -15.24 -20.54 24.04
N ASP A 107 -15.41 -21.24 22.88
CA ASP A 107 -16.45 -22.26 22.67
C ASP A 107 -15.91 -23.70 22.46
N ALA A 108 -14.60 -23.92 22.50
CA ALA A 108 -14.01 -25.25 22.39
C ALA A 108 -14.10 -26.05 23.71
N GLY A 109 -15.31 -26.53 24.03
CA GLY A 109 -15.50 -27.61 25.01
C GLY A 109 -14.68 -28.87 24.64
N PRO A 110 -14.29 -29.71 25.60
CA PRO A 110 -13.36 -30.82 25.35
C PRO A 110 -13.91 -31.78 24.28
N VAL A 111 -13.19 -31.89 23.16
CA VAL A 111 -13.52 -32.82 22.09
C VAL A 111 -13.13 -34.24 22.53
N ILE A 112 -14.14 -35.03 22.92
CA ILE A 112 -13.97 -36.45 23.27
C ILE A 112 -14.08 -37.27 21.98
N TYR A 113 -12.95 -37.81 21.51
CA TYR A 113 -12.93 -38.82 20.45
C TYR A 113 -13.22 -40.19 21.09
N GLU A 114 -14.39 -40.76 20.81
CA GLU A 114 -14.67 -42.16 21.15
C GLU A 114 -13.93 -43.08 20.16
N ASP A 115 -12.81 -43.65 20.60
CA ASP A 115 -12.16 -44.76 19.91
C ASP A 115 -13.12 -45.95 19.88
N LYS A 116 -13.70 -46.22 18.70
CA LYS A 116 -14.45 -47.46 18.46
C LYS A 116 -13.50 -48.60 18.18
N ASP A 117 -12.80 -49.03 19.22
CA ASP A 117 -12.07 -50.29 19.21
C ASP A 117 -12.86 -51.37 19.94
N ARG A 118 -13.41 -52.31 19.13
CA ARG A 118 -13.53 -53.77 19.37
C ARG A 118 -14.50 -54.27 20.48
N ASP A 119 -15.37 -55.27 20.30
CA ASP A 119 -15.32 -56.51 19.51
C ASP A 119 -16.73 -57.16 19.27
N GLU A 120 -16.82 -57.89 18.14
CA GLU A 120 -17.53 -59.17 17.87
C GLU A 120 -19.07 -59.31 17.93
N GLU A 121 -19.70 -59.63 16.77
CA GLU A 121 -20.40 -60.92 16.51
C GLU A 121 -20.90 -61.02 15.05
N GLU A 122 -20.90 -62.24 14.52
CA GLU A 122 -20.89 -62.69 13.12
C GLU A 122 -22.07 -62.28 12.21
N GLY A 123 -21.81 -62.20 10.89
CA GLY A 123 -22.79 -62.73 9.92
C GLY A 123 -22.84 -62.13 8.51
N GLY A 124 -22.12 -62.76 7.56
CA GLY A 124 -22.41 -62.75 6.11
C GLY A 124 -21.87 -61.53 5.36
N GLY A 125 -20.87 -61.62 4.49
CA GLY A 125 -20.64 -62.65 3.50
C GLY A 125 -20.81 -62.03 2.13
N THR A 126 -19.71 -61.57 1.53
CA THR A 126 -19.30 -61.80 0.13
C THR A 126 -18.00 -61.04 -0.09
N GLU A 127 -16.95 -61.82 -0.26
CA GLU A 127 -15.67 -61.39 -0.79
C GLU A 127 -15.83 -61.16 -2.29
N GLU A 128 -15.48 -59.97 -2.77
CA GLU A 128 -14.98 -59.80 -4.13
C GLU A 128 -13.76 -58.89 -4.01
N ALA A 129 -12.63 -59.49 -4.37
CA ALA A 129 -11.29 -58.99 -4.18
C ALA A 129 -10.74 -58.42 -5.48
N MET A 130 -9.84 -57.45 -5.34
CA MET A 130 -8.86 -56.97 -6.34
C MET A 130 -9.46 -56.16 -7.50
N GLU A 131 -8.90 -55.05 -7.95
CA GLU A 131 -7.50 -54.85 -8.31
C GLU A 131 -7.01 -53.43 -8.00
N THR A 132 -5.80 -53.36 -7.46
CA THR A 132 -4.86 -52.23 -7.56
C THR A 132 -4.36 -52.10 -9.00
N ASP A 133 -4.26 -50.89 -9.53
CA ASP A 133 -3.06 -50.51 -10.29
C ASP A 133 -2.75 -49.00 -10.12
N GLU A 134 -1.48 -48.77 -9.81
CA GLU A 134 -0.81 -47.48 -9.68
C GLU A 134 -0.47 -46.99 -11.08
N GLU A 135 -0.43 -45.68 -11.34
CA GLU A 135 0.66 -45.10 -12.14
C GLU A 135 0.83 -43.62 -11.84
N ALA A 136 2.07 -43.27 -11.53
CA ALA A 136 2.60 -41.95 -11.30
C ALA A 136 2.73 -41.16 -12.62
N ASP A 137 2.73 -39.82 -12.56
CA ASP A 137 3.86 -39.08 -13.12
C ASP A 137 4.00 -37.67 -12.52
N GLU A 138 5.24 -37.36 -12.18
CA GLU A 138 5.77 -36.12 -11.69
C GLU A 138 5.99 -35.15 -12.85
N SER A 139 5.75 -33.85 -12.66
CA SER A 139 6.69 -32.82 -13.15
C SER A 139 6.28 -31.42 -12.68
N ALA A 140 6.98 -30.97 -11.64
CA ALA A 140 7.31 -29.58 -11.47
C ALA A 140 8.30 -29.19 -12.59
N ASP A 141 8.05 -28.09 -13.31
CA ASP A 141 9.10 -27.09 -13.53
C ASP A 141 8.50 -25.76 -14.00
N GLY A 142 8.65 -24.75 -13.16
CA GLY A 142 8.40 -23.38 -13.51
C GLY A 142 9.72 -22.69 -13.83
N VAL A 143 9.89 -22.23 -15.08
CA VAL A 143 10.84 -21.15 -15.38
C VAL A 143 10.27 -20.31 -16.53
N ASN A 144 9.59 -19.20 -16.18
CA ASN A 144 9.32 -18.13 -17.15
C ASN A 144 10.64 -17.35 -17.34
N HIS A 145 11.32 -17.62 -18.45
CA HIS A 145 12.51 -16.90 -18.88
C HIS A 145 12.12 -15.50 -19.38
N PHE A 146 12.41 -14.50 -18.55
CA PHE A 146 12.22 -13.07 -18.83
C PHE A 146 13.57 -12.45 -19.24
N GLU A 147 13.56 -11.86 -20.44
CA GLU A 147 14.36 -10.75 -20.99
C GLU A 147 15.89 -10.84 -21.12
N ASP A 148 16.35 -10.64 -22.36
CA ASP A 148 17.50 -9.80 -22.67
C ASP A 148 17.27 -9.11 -24.03
N PHE A 149 17.04 -7.78 -24.01
CA PHE A 149 17.03 -6.92 -25.19
C PHE A 149 18.06 -5.82 -24.96
N ASP A 150 19.30 -6.11 -25.33
CA ASP A 150 20.38 -5.14 -25.47
C ASP A 150 20.16 -4.32 -26.75
N ASP A 151 19.65 -3.09 -26.61
CA ASP A 151 19.63 -2.06 -27.65
C ASP A 151 20.90 -1.21 -27.54
N MET A 152 21.88 -1.51 -28.40
CA MET A 152 23.04 -0.66 -28.64
C MET A 152 22.67 0.43 -29.64
N SER A 153 22.86 1.69 -29.26
CA SER A 153 23.00 2.80 -30.20
C SER A 153 24.23 3.64 -29.84
N ASP A 154 25.06 3.83 -30.88
CA ASP A 154 26.26 4.67 -30.99
C ASP A 154 25.85 6.11 -31.39
#